data_AF-A0AAD1JYE1-F1
#
_entry.id   AF-A0AAD1JYE1-F1
#
_cell.length_a   1.000
_cell.length_b   1.000
_cell.length_c   1.000
_cell.angle_alpha   90.00
_cell.angle_beta   90.00
_cell.angle_gamma   90.00
#
_symmetry.space_group_name_H-M   'P 1'
#
loop_
_entity.id
_entity.type
_entity.pdbx_description
1 polymer ?
#
loop_
_entity_poly.entity_id
_entity_poly.type
_entity_poly.pdbx_seq_one_letter_code
_entity_poly.pdbx_strand_id
1 'polypeptide(L)' 'MIEFALEQLVTEKYSKVGLWVLNTNENAINFYKKMVFSDTGIFKEENLGEVVTEIFFTKEL' A
#
# COMPACT_ATOMS: atom_id res chain seq x y z
N MET A 1 -8.84 -9.69 7.70
CA MET A 1 -8.38 -10.04 6.34
C MET A 1 -6.95 -9.55 6.09
N ILE A 2 -6.67 -8.26 6.23
CA ILE A 2 -5.30 -7.72 6.09
C ILE A 2 -4.33 -8.25 7.17
N GLU A 3 -4.76 -8.41 8.42
CA GLU A 3 -3.92 -8.92 9.51
C GLU A 3 -3.45 -10.35 9.22
N PHE A 4 -4.38 -11.21 8.80
CA PHE A 4 -4.07 -12.56 8.34
C PHE A 4 -3.04 -12.56 7.19
N ALA A 5 -3.19 -11.67 6.20
CA ALA A 5 -2.23 -11.57 5.11
C ALA A 5 -0.82 -11.16 5.59
N LEU A 6 -0.74 -10.21 6.53
CA LEU A 6 0.54 -9.81 7.14
C LEU A 6 1.17 -10.97 7.91
N GLU A 7 0.40 -11.72 8.70
CA GLU A 7 0.87 -12.90 9.44
C GLU A 7 1.42 -14.00 8.52
N GLN A 8 0.77 -14.24 7.38
CA GLN A 8 1.26 -15.19 6.38
C GLN A 8 2.60 -14.72 5.79
N LEU A 9 2.72 -13.44 5.44
CA LEU A 9 3.98 -12.90 4.90
C LEU A 9 5.14 -12.97 5.91
N VAL A 10 4.86 -12.76 7.20
CA VAL A 10 5.84 -12.97 8.28
C VAL A 10 6.25 -14.44 8.37
N THR A 11 5.28 -15.36 8.28
CA THR A 11 5.52 -16.81 8.31
C THR A 11 6.39 -17.26 7.12
N GLU A 12 6.20 -16.65 5.96
CA GLU A 12 7.01 -16.85 4.75
C GLU A 12 8.37 -16.13 4.78
N LYS A 13 8.68 -15.42 5.87
CA LYS A 13 9.95 -14.72 6.13
C LYS A 13 10.21 -13.51 5.22
N TYR A 14 9.17 -12.85 4.73
CA TYR A 14 9.33 -11.54 4.12
C TYR A 14 9.63 -10.50 5.19
N SER A 15 10.59 -9.61 4.92
CA SER A 15 10.95 -8.52 5.85
C SER A 15 10.11 -7.27 5.64
N LYS A 16 9.45 -7.14 4.49
CA LYS A 16 8.76 -5.92 4.08
C LYS A 16 7.63 -6.22 3.10
N VAL A 17 6.56 -5.46 3.19
CA VAL A 17 5.45 -5.45 2.23
C VAL A 17 5.25 -4.06 1.63
N GLY A 18 4.87 -4.01 0.37
CA GLY A 18 4.52 -2.79 -0.35
C GLY A 18 3.16 -2.92 -1.04
N LEU A 19 2.41 -1.82 -1.13
CA LEU A 19 1.14 -1.76 -1.84
C LEU A 19 0.89 -0.37 -2.44
N TRP A 20 0.09 -0.34 -3.49
CA TRP A 20 -0.32 0.87 -4.20
C TRP A 20 -1.73 1.27 -3.80
N VAL A 21 -1.95 2.58 -3.62
CA VAL A 21 -3.27 3.14 -3.30
C VAL A 21 -3.52 4.36 -4.15
N LEU A 22 -4.65 4.41 -4.86
CA LEU A 22 -5.11 5.62 -5.55
C LEU A 22 -5.04 6.84 -4.61
N ASN A 23 -4.40 7.92 -5.08
CA ASN A 23 -4.22 9.13 -4.28
C ASN A 23 -5.55 9.81 -3.91
N THR A 24 -6.61 9.52 -4.65
CA THR A 24 -7.98 10.00 -4.41
C THR A 24 -8.75 9.14 -3.41
N ASN A 25 -8.26 7.96 -3.02
CA ASN A 25 -8.94 7.07 -2.08
C ASN A 25 -8.53 7.37 -0.63
N GLU A 26 -9.07 8.46 -0.08
CA GLU A 26 -8.77 8.91 1.29
C GLU A 26 -9.05 7.85 2.36
N ASN A 27 -10.09 7.02 2.16
CA ASN A 27 -10.44 5.96 3.09
C ASN A 27 -9.32 4.91 3.17
N ALA A 28 -8.81 4.45 2.03
CA ALA A 28 -7.70 3.50 1.99
C ALA A 28 -6.41 4.12 2.54
N ILE A 29 -6.11 5.37 2.18
CA ILE A 29 -4.93 6.09 2.69
C ILE A 29 -4.95 6.15 4.22
N ASN A 30 -6.07 6.55 4.80
CA ASN A 30 -6.22 6.63 6.26
C ASN A 30 -6.18 5.26 6.94
N PHE A 31 -6.73 4.23 6.29
CA PHE A 31 -6.67 2.87 6.78
C PHE A 31 -5.23 2.36 6.88
N TYR A 32 -4.43 2.45 5.81
CA TYR A 32 -3.07 1.95 5.80
C TYR A 32 -2.14 2.76 6.72
N LYS A 33 -2.34 4.08 6.83
CA LYS A 33 -1.64 4.90 7.83
C LYS A 33 -1.91 4.44 9.26
N LYS A 34 -3.16 4.13 9.61
CA LYS A 34 -3.52 3.58 10.94
C LYS A 34 -2.88 2.20 11.19
N MET A 35 -2.61 1.45 10.12
CA MET A 35 -1.92 0.16 10.18
C MET A 35 -0.40 0.27 10.20
N VAL A 36 0.16 1.48 10.35
CA VAL A 36 1.60 1.75 10.42
C VAL A 36 2.32 1.46 9.08
N PHE A 37 1.62 1.61 7.96
CA PHE A 37 2.30 1.74 6.67
C PHE A 37 2.82 3.17 6.49
N SER A 38 4.00 3.28 5.91
CA SER A 38 4.67 4.55 5.58
C SER A 38 4.49 4.87 4.10
N ASP A 39 4.15 6.11 3.79
CA ASP A 39 4.18 6.64 2.42
C ASP A 39 5.64 6.77 1.98
N THR A 40 5.98 6.11 0.88
CA THR A 40 7.35 6.06 0.35
C THR A 40 7.48 6.66 -1.03
N GLY A 41 6.39 7.17 -1.61
CA GLY A 41 6.43 7.79 -2.92
C GLY A 41 5.08 7.86 -3.62
N ILE A 42 5.05 8.62 -4.71
CA ILE A 42 3.89 8.78 -5.58
C ILE A 42 4.29 8.30 -6.97
N PHE A 43 3.43 7.49 -7.59
CA PHE A 43 3.57 7.01 -8.95
C PHE A 43 2.44 7.53 -9.81
N LYS A 44 2.76 7.86 -11.06
CA LYS A 44 1.79 8.33 -12.05
C LYS A 44 1.88 7.41 -13.25
N GLU A 45 0.76 6.78 -13.57
CA GLU A 45 0.62 5.85 -14.69
C GLU A 45 -0.53 6.29 -15.59
N GLU A 46 -0.40 6.07 -16.90
CA GLU A 46 -1.51 6.19 -17.82
C GLU A 46 -2.21 4.85 -17.94
N ASN A 47 -3.44 4.75 -17.44
CA ASN A 47 -4.25 3.54 -17.45
C ASN A 47 -5.50 3.80 -18.29
N LEU A 48 -5.64 3.07 -19.41
CA LEU A 48 -6.78 3.21 -20.35
C LEU A 48 -7.02 4.64 -20.86
N GLY A 49 -5.95 5.45 -20.98
CA GLY A 49 -6.02 6.85 -21.43
C GLY A 49 -6.35 7.84 -20.31
N GLU A 50 -6.47 7.40 -19.07
CA GLU A 50 -6.59 8.25 -17.88
C GLU A 50 -5.29 8.26 -17.09
N VAL A 51 -4.88 9.43 -16.61
CA VAL A 51 -3.71 9.54 -15.72
C VAL A 51 -4.16 9.17 -14.30
N VAL A 52 -3.69 8.01 -13.84
CA VAL A 52 -3.90 7.52 -12.49
C VAL A 52 -2.69 7.89 -11.64
N THR A 53 -2.95 8.45 -10.46
CA THR A 53 -1.90 8.75 -9.48
C THR A 53 -2.09 7.86 -8.26
N GLU A 54 -1.05 7.12 -7.89
CA GLU A 54 -1.04 6.21 -6.76
C GLU A 54 0.05 6.56 -5.76
N ILE A 55 -0.18 6.22 -4.50
CA ILE A 55 0.75 6.36 -3.40
C ILE A 55 1.29 4.97 -3.07
N PHE A 56 2.60 4.85 -2.97
CA PHE A 56 3.27 3.62 -2.57
C PHE A 56 3.45 3.57 -1.07
N PHE A 57 2.73 2.66 -0.42
CA PHE A 57 2.84 2.42 1.00
C PHE A 57 3.72 1.21 1.26
N THR A 58 4.60 1.30 2.26
CA THR A 58 5.38 0.15 2.73
C THR A 58 5.29 -0.04 4.23
N LYS A 59 5.45 -1.29 4.67
CA LYS A 59 5.49 -1.66 6.08
C LYS A 59 6.52 -2.76 6.29
N GLU A 60 7.34 -2.61 7.34
CA GLU A 60 8.19 -3.69 7.83
C GLU A 60 7.31 -4.76 8.50
N LEU A 61 7.61 -6.02 8.22
CA LEU A 61 6.83 -7.18 8.65
C LEU A 61 7.43 -7.83 9.90
#